data_AF-A0A2H0DHN9-F1
#
_entry.id   AF-A0A2H0DHN9-F1
#
_cell.length_a   1.000
_cell.length_b   1.000
_cell.length_c   1.000
_cell.angle_alpha   90.00
_cell.angle_beta   90.00
_cell.angle_gamma   90.00
#
_symmetry.space_group_name_H-M   'P 1'
#
loop_
_entity.id
_entity.type
_entity.pdbx_description
1 polymer ?
#
loop_
_entity_poly.entity_id
_entity_poly.type
_entity_poly.pdbx_seq_one_letter_code
_entity_poly.pdbx_strand_id
1 'polypeptide(L)'
;MATFPEEDNTMSTKQMKAHHRRNKAAPLNGAGTRLDSDTVVIEYPSSGETLWSDRYTLRIAAEVDGYVEAAMDGGPWQACRASDGYWWFDWSGYKPGRHEAAVRLTAADGKIHRGNDVEFRVEFAEIESPKQESVTA
;
A
#
# COMPACT_ATOMS: atom_id res chain seq x y z
N MET A 1 -53.38 -30.93 -1.89
CA MET A 1 -53.40 -31.94 -0.81
C MET A 1 -52.39 -33.02 -1.18
N ALA A 2 -51.21 -33.01 -0.56
CA ALA A 2 -50.28 -34.14 -0.49
C ALA A 2 -49.21 -33.74 0.54
N THR A 3 -49.58 -33.95 1.80
CA THR A 3 -48.70 -34.02 2.96
C THR A 3 -47.83 -35.27 2.84
N PHE A 4 -46.52 -35.14 3.02
CA PHE A 4 -45.64 -36.26 3.36
C PHE A 4 -44.58 -35.78 4.38
N PRO A 5 -44.11 -36.70 5.25
CA PRO A 5 -43.93 -36.42 6.67
C PRO A 5 -42.47 -36.23 7.11
N GLU A 6 -42.40 -35.69 8.33
CA GLU A 6 -41.30 -35.62 9.29
C GLU A 6 -40.56 -36.96 9.45
N GLU A 7 -39.23 -36.94 9.38
CA GLU A 7 -38.39 -37.96 10.04
C GLU A 7 -37.30 -37.28 10.87
N ASP A 8 -37.41 -37.56 12.17
CA ASP A 8 -36.45 -37.34 13.24
C ASP A 8 -35.10 -37.98 12.90
N ASN A 9 -34.01 -37.22 13.07
CA ASN A 9 -32.72 -37.85 13.31
C ASN A 9 -32.00 -37.16 14.47
N THR A 10 -32.34 -37.64 15.65
CA THR A 10 -31.52 -37.59 16.85
C THR A 10 -30.12 -38.16 16.59
N MET A 11 -29.09 -37.30 16.55
CA MET A 11 -27.71 -37.72 16.84
C MET A 11 -27.07 -36.81 17.89
N SER A 12 -27.24 -37.23 19.13
CA SER A 12 -26.36 -36.90 20.25
C SER A 12 -25.11 -37.78 20.15
N THR A 13 -23.92 -37.19 19.97
CA THR A 13 -22.65 -37.87 20.29
C THR A 13 -21.53 -36.86 20.56
N LYS A 14 -21.41 -36.53 21.84
CA LYS A 14 -20.18 -36.57 22.65
C LYS A 14 -18.86 -36.16 21.97
N GLN A 15 -18.43 -34.96 22.35
CA GLN A 15 -17.04 -34.47 22.47
C GLN A 15 -15.93 -35.53 22.32
N MET A 16 -15.08 -35.34 21.30
CA MET A 16 -13.70 -35.81 21.30
C MET A 16 -12.77 -34.59 21.14
N LYS A 17 -11.98 -34.32 22.18
CA LYS A 17 -10.92 -33.32 22.21
C LYS A 17 -9.77 -33.79 21.31
N ALA A 18 -9.70 -33.27 20.10
CA ALA A 18 -8.52 -33.36 19.26
C ALA A 18 -7.53 -32.24 19.64
N HIS A 19 -6.47 -32.62 20.36
CA HIS A 19 -5.27 -31.80 20.51
C HIS A 19 -4.56 -31.68 19.16
N HIS A 20 -4.97 -30.73 18.32
CA HIS A 20 -4.23 -30.34 17.13
C HIS A 20 -3.30 -29.18 17.49
N ARG A 21 -2.01 -29.48 17.59
CA ARG A 21 -0.93 -28.48 17.54
C ARG A 21 -1.05 -27.76 16.19
N ARG A 22 -1.82 -26.66 16.16
CA ARG A 22 -1.70 -25.71 15.06
C ARG A 22 -0.38 -25.00 15.23
N ASN A 23 0.50 -25.23 14.27
CA ASN A 23 1.65 -24.37 14.02
C ASN A 23 1.18 -22.92 14.18
N LYS A 24 1.84 -22.18 15.08
CA LYS A 24 1.80 -20.72 15.10
C LYS A 24 2.33 -20.27 13.74
N ALA A 25 1.44 -20.11 12.77
CA ALA A 25 1.65 -19.09 11.77
C ALA A 25 1.79 -17.79 12.57
N ALA A 26 2.95 -17.15 12.42
CA ALA A 26 3.18 -15.83 12.97
C ALA A 26 1.97 -14.95 12.62
N PRO A 27 1.51 -14.06 13.52
CA PRO A 27 0.62 -13.01 13.08
C PRO A 27 1.38 -12.26 11.99
N LEU A 28 0.92 -12.39 10.75
CA LEU A 28 1.24 -11.41 9.75
C LEU A 28 0.68 -10.11 10.32
N ASN A 29 1.56 -9.30 10.91
CA ASN A 29 1.31 -7.90 11.26
C ASN A 29 1.17 -7.10 9.95
N GLY A 30 0.21 -7.49 9.11
CA GLY A 30 -0.37 -6.65 8.11
C GLY A 30 -1.66 -6.16 8.73
N ALA A 31 -1.64 -4.93 9.24
CA ALA A 31 -2.84 -4.22 9.62
C ALA A 31 -3.77 -4.14 8.41
N GLY A 32 -4.60 -5.16 8.24
CA GLY A 32 -5.78 -5.10 7.40
C GLY A 32 -6.76 -4.17 8.08
N THR A 33 -6.50 -2.87 7.99
CA THR A 33 -7.55 -1.87 8.08
C THR A 33 -8.56 -2.31 7.05
N ARG A 34 -9.75 -2.69 7.51
CA ARG A 34 -10.88 -2.99 6.66
C ARG A 34 -11.19 -1.69 5.93
N LEU A 35 -10.61 -1.53 4.75
CA LEU A 35 -10.79 -0.35 3.92
C LEU A 35 -12.26 -0.30 3.57
N ASP A 36 -12.94 0.76 4.02
CA ASP A 36 -14.18 1.19 3.40
C ASP A 36 -13.91 1.21 1.88
N SER A 37 -14.83 0.67 1.07
CA SER A 37 -14.66 0.37 -0.36
C SER A 37 -14.45 1.57 -1.29
N ASP A 38 -13.94 2.67 -0.74
CA ASP A 38 -13.62 3.91 -1.40
C ASP A 38 -12.31 4.50 -0.87
N THR A 39 -11.32 3.63 -0.64
CA THR A 39 -10.03 4.01 -0.09
C THR A 39 -8.90 3.72 -1.08
N VAL A 40 -8.04 4.72 -1.28
CA VAL A 40 -6.77 4.59 -1.99
C VAL A 40 -5.65 4.40 -0.98
N VAL A 41 -4.76 3.44 -1.22
CA VAL A 41 -3.68 3.09 -0.29
C VAL A 41 -2.35 3.00 -1.00
N ILE A 42 -1.31 3.56 -0.39
CA ILE A 42 0.06 3.35 -0.82
C ILE A 42 0.48 1.98 -0.26
N GLU A 43 0.74 1.01 -1.14
CA GLU A 43 1.33 -0.27 -0.72
C GLU A 43 2.84 -0.15 -0.55
N TYR A 44 3.50 0.59 -1.43
CA TYR A 44 4.95 0.78 -1.41
C TYR A 44 5.32 2.23 -1.74
N PRO A 45 6.27 2.85 -1.01
CA PRO A 45 7.07 2.26 0.08
C PRO A 45 6.24 1.99 1.34
N SER A 46 6.72 1.11 2.23
CA SER A 46 6.07 0.92 3.53
C SER A 46 6.34 2.11 4.45
N SER A 47 5.41 2.39 5.37
CA SER A 47 5.61 3.45 6.38
C SER A 47 6.87 3.18 7.21
N GLY A 48 7.78 4.16 7.24
CA GLY A 48 9.09 4.07 7.89
C GLY A 48 10.16 3.33 7.09
N GLU A 49 9.93 3.01 5.82
CA GLU A 49 10.92 2.40 4.96
C GLU A 49 12.03 3.40 4.56
N THR A 50 13.26 2.91 4.45
CA THR A 50 14.40 3.71 3.98
C THR A 50 14.71 3.38 2.52
N LEU A 51 14.55 4.35 1.65
CA LEU A 51 14.91 4.29 0.23
C LEU A 51 16.38 4.68 0.03
N TRP A 52 17.13 3.82 -0.63
CA TRP A 52 18.56 4.01 -0.93
C TRP A 52 18.83 4.51 -2.35
N SER A 53 17.77 4.70 -3.14
CA SER A 53 17.84 5.09 -4.55
C SER A 53 17.36 6.52 -4.75
N ASP A 54 17.90 7.21 -5.77
CA ASP A 54 17.48 8.56 -6.20
C ASP A 54 16.19 8.55 -7.04
N ARG A 55 15.73 7.35 -7.42
CA ARG A 55 14.50 7.10 -8.16
C ARG A 55 13.75 5.96 -7.51
N TYR A 56 12.47 6.17 -7.29
CA TYR A 56 11.60 5.18 -6.72
C TYR A 56 10.23 5.30 -7.36
N THR A 57 9.61 4.16 -7.64
CA THR A 57 8.25 4.13 -8.15
C THR A 57 7.33 3.70 -7.02
N LEU A 58 6.50 4.61 -6.53
CA LEU A 58 5.51 4.29 -5.52
C LEU A 58 4.42 3.42 -6.14
N ARG A 59 4.03 2.37 -5.43
CA ARG A 59 2.91 1.50 -5.81
C ARG A 59 1.71 1.83 -4.96
N ILE A 60 0.63 2.20 -5.63
CA ILE A 60 -0.61 2.65 -5.01
C ILE A 60 -1.72 1.73 -5.50
N ALA A 61 -2.49 1.19 -4.56
CA ALA A 61 -3.67 0.39 -4.85
C ALA A 61 -4.92 1.25 -4.65
N ALA A 62 -5.84 1.16 -5.62
CA ALA A 62 -7.13 1.82 -5.56
C ALA A 62 -8.22 0.78 -5.84
N GLU A 63 -9.25 0.74 -5.00
CA GLU A 63 -10.40 -0.16 -5.18
C GLU A 63 -11.47 0.44 -6.10
N VAL A 64 -11.42 1.76 -6.34
CA VAL A 64 -12.42 2.51 -7.11
C VAL A 64 -11.84 2.98 -8.44
N ASP A 65 -12.65 2.92 -9.50
CA ASP A 65 -12.34 3.52 -10.79
C ASP A 65 -12.34 5.05 -10.70
N GLY A 66 -11.20 5.65 -11.02
CA GLY A 66 -11.02 7.09 -10.94
C GLY A 66 -9.64 7.50 -11.41
N TYR A 67 -9.21 8.67 -10.95
CA TYR A 67 -7.88 9.21 -11.21
C TYR A 67 -7.12 9.37 -9.91
N VAL A 68 -5.98 8.70 -9.79
CA VAL A 68 -5.13 8.83 -8.61
C VAL A 68 -4.07 9.90 -8.85
N GLU A 69 -3.90 10.74 -7.84
CA GLU A 69 -2.85 11.74 -7.77
C GLU A 69 -2.03 11.53 -6.50
N ALA A 70 -0.73 11.72 -6.60
CA ALA A 70 0.20 11.70 -5.48
C ALA A 70 0.84 13.09 -5.29
N ALA A 71 1.03 13.48 -4.04
CA ALA A 71 1.78 14.67 -3.67
C ALA A 71 2.91 14.26 -2.72
N MET A 72 4.07 14.85 -2.93
CA MET A 72 5.28 14.59 -2.14
C MET A 72 5.61 15.82 -1.29
N ASP A 73 5.80 15.64 0.01
CA ASP A 73 6.15 16.69 0.98
C ASP A 73 5.16 17.87 1.00
N GLY A 74 3.87 17.60 0.76
CA GLY A 74 2.84 18.64 0.60
C GLY A 74 3.00 19.50 -0.66
N GLY A 75 3.81 19.04 -1.62
CA GLY A 75 4.03 19.68 -2.91
C GLY A 75 2.84 19.55 -3.88
N PRO A 76 3.06 19.82 -5.19
CA PRO A 76 2.01 19.74 -6.18
C PRO A 76 1.50 18.30 -6.35
N TRP A 77 0.18 18.15 -6.46
CA TRP A 77 -0.46 16.88 -6.83
C TRP A 77 -0.11 16.53 -8.27
N GLN A 78 0.42 15.34 -8.47
CA GLN A 78 0.85 14.81 -9.74
C GLN A 78 0.05 13.57 -10.11
N ALA A 79 -0.25 13.47 -11.40
CA ALA A 79 -0.87 12.32 -12.03
C ALA A 79 -0.13 11.01 -11.74
N CYS A 80 -0.79 10.01 -11.18
CA CYS A 80 -0.25 8.65 -11.14
C CYS A 80 -0.55 7.92 -12.46
N ARG A 81 0.32 7.01 -12.86
CA ARG A 81 0.13 6.15 -14.03
C ARG A 81 -0.61 4.88 -13.64
N ALA A 82 -1.84 4.70 -14.10
CA ALA A 82 -2.55 3.43 -13.98
C ALA A 82 -1.93 2.36 -14.90
N SER A 83 -1.51 1.24 -14.34
CA SER A 83 -0.99 0.08 -15.07
C SER A 83 -1.19 -1.20 -14.26
N ASP A 84 -1.68 -2.26 -14.92
CA ASP A 84 -1.87 -3.60 -14.33
C ASP A 84 -2.84 -3.64 -13.13
N GLY A 85 -3.81 -2.71 -13.08
CA GLY A 85 -4.73 -2.59 -11.93
C GLY A 85 -4.13 -1.86 -10.71
N TYR A 86 -2.91 -1.32 -10.85
CA TYR A 86 -2.25 -0.51 -9.84
C TYR A 86 -1.92 0.88 -10.38
N TRP A 87 -1.61 1.79 -9.47
CA TRP A 87 -1.18 3.14 -9.78
C TRP A 87 0.28 3.32 -9.42
N TRP A 88 1.05 3.80 -10.39
CA TRP A 88 2.49 3.94 -10.29
C TRP A 88 2.84 5.43 -10.34
N PHE A 89 3.54 5.90 -9.32
CA PHE A 89 4.06 7.26 -9.29
C PHE A 89 5.58 7.21 -9.37
N ASP A 90 6.15 7.68 -10.48
CA ASP A 90 7.60 7.82 -10.60
C ASP A 90 8.04 9.05 -9.83
N TRP A 91 8.82 8.81 -8.79
CA TRP A 91 9.42 9.86 -8.00
C TRP A 91 10.93 9.80 -8.20
N SER A 92 11.54 10.92 -8.59
CA SER A 92 12.96 10.99 -8.90
C SER A 92 13.53 12.37 -8.60
N GLY A 93 14.85 12.45 -8.41
CA GLY A 93 15.56 13.72 -8.22
C GLY A 93 15.31 14.39 -6.87
N TYR A 94 14.89 13.63 -5.87
CA TYR A 94 14.67 14.11 -4.51
C TYR A 94 15.95 14.07 -3.68
N LYS A 95 16.01 14.88 -2.62
CA LYS A 95 17.16 14.93 -1.71
C LYS A 95 17.08 13.84 -0.64
N PRO A 96 18.21 13.37 -0.08
CA PRO A 96 18.17 12.53 1.11
C PRO A 96 17.52 13.30 2.25
N GLY A 97 16.68 12.63 3.03
CA GLY A 97 15.84 13.27 4.04
C GLY A 97 14.58 12.48 4.37
N ARG A 98 13.73 13.08 5.20
CA ARG A 98 12.41 12.56 5.53
C ARG A 98 11.43 13.12 4.51
N HIS A 99 10.59 12.26 3.96
CA HIS A 99 9.59 12.63 2.95
C HIS A 99 8.25 12.01 3.31
N GLU A 100 7.19 12.74 2.97
CA GLU A 100 5.81 12.28 3.12
C GLU A 100 5.18 12.16 1.74
N ALA A 101 4.63 11.00 1.41
CA ALA A 101 3.79 10.79 0.25
C ALA A 101 2.32 10.80 0.67
N ALA A 102 1.55 11.72 0.10
CA ALA A 102 0.11 11.74 0.20
C ALA A 102 -0.49 11.26 -1.13
N VAL A 103 -1.58 10.49 -1.06
CA VAL A 103 -2.35 10.09 -2.24
C VAL A 103 -3.80 10.52 -2.12
N ARG A 104 -4.39 10.84 -3.25
CA ARG A 104 -5.83 11.07 -3.37
C ARG A 104 -6.34 10.43 -4.65
N LEU A 105 -7.58 9.96 -4.58
CA LEU A 105 -8.33 9.43 -5.70
C LEU A 105 -9.47 10.39 -6.00
N THR A 106 -9.57 10.83 -7.24
CA THR A 106 -10.70 11.60 -7.74
C THR A 106 -11.60 10.64 -8.50
N ALA A 107 -12.76 10.31 -7.93
CA ALA A 107 -13.75 9.44 -8.54
C ALA A 107 -14.41 10.13 -9.74
N ALA A 108 -15.04 9.36 -10.62
CA ALA A 108 -15.76 9.89 -11.80
C ALA A 108 -16.89 10.89 -11.43
N ASP A 109 -17.46 10.76 -10.22
CA ASP A 109 -18.48 11.67 -9.67
C ASP A 109 -17.89 13.03 -9.22
N GLY A 110 -16.56 13.21 -9.31
CA GLY A 110 -15.85 14.41 -8.84
C GLY A 110 -15.56 14.41 -7.34
N LYS A 111 -15.94 13.34 -6.63
CA LYS A 111 -15.64 13.15 -5.21
C LYS A 111 -14.17 12.80 -5.03
N ILE A 112 -13.50 13.50 -4.12
CA ILE A 112 -12.08 13.28 -3.81
C ILE A 112 -11.98 12.45 -2.54
N HIS A 113 -11.32 11.30 -2.67
CA HIS A 113 -11.02 10.34 -1.63
C HIS A 113 -9.55 10.44 -1.27
N ARG A 114 -9.25 11.02 -0.12
CA ARG A 114 -7.87 11.09 0.35
C ARG A 114 -7.50 9.73 0.95
N GLY A 115 -6.39 9.17 0.47
CA GLY A 115 -5.85 7.93 1.02
C GLY A 115 -4.98 8.15 2.23
N ASN A 116 -4.30 7.07 2.63
CA ASN A 116 -3.29 7.14 3.68
C ASN A 116 -2.06 7.89 3.19
N ASP A 117 -1.60 8.85 3.98
CA ASP A 117 -0.24 9.36 3.89
C ASP A 117 0.75 8.31 4.38
N VAL A 118 1.86 8.19 3.64
CA VAL A 118 2.98 7.32 4.00
C VAL A 118 4.21 8.17 4.09
N GLU A 119 4.82 8.10 5.26
CA GLU A 119 6.09 8.71 5.51
C GLU A 119 7.21 7.68 5.35
N PHE A 120 8.28 8.10 4.68
CA PHE A 120 9.44 7.28 4.48
C PHE A 120 10.70 8.16 4.48
N ARG A 121 11.86 7.52 4.56
CA ARG A 121 13.14 8.21 4.57
C ARG A 121 13.91 7.87 3.31
N VAL A 122 14.60 8.85 2.75
CA VAL A 122 15.55 8.65 1.68
C VAL A 122 16.94 8.81 2.27
N GLU A 123 17.76 7.78 2.16
CA GLU A 123 19.18 7.81 2.49
C GLU A 123 19.95 7.19 1.33
N PHE A 124 20.17 7.95 0.26
CA PHE A 124 21.23 7.61 -0.68
C PHE A 124 22.50 8.33 -0.26
N ALA A 125 23.63 7.62 -0.28
CA ALA A 125 24.93 8.26 -0.13
C ALA A 125 25.06 9.23 -1.30
N GLU A 126 25.13 10.53 -1.01
CA GLU A 126 25.58 11.51 -1.97
C GLU A 126 26.98 11.05 -2.38
N ILE A 127 27.10 10.42 -3.55
CA ILE A 127 28.39 10.15 -4.14
C ILE A 127 28.92 11.53 -4.43
N GLU A 128 29.74 12.06 -3.51
CA GLU A 128 30.49 13.29 -3.73
C GLU A 128 31.10 13.16 -5.11
N SER A 129 30.62 14.00 -6.03
CA SER A 129 31.17 14.02 -7.38
C SER A 129 32.68 14.15 -7.23
N PRO A 130 33.50 13.25 -7.81
CA PRO A 130 34.94 13.38 -7.69
C PRO A 130 35.28 14.75 -8.24
N LYS A 131 35.70 15.63 -7.34
CA LYS A 131 36.20 16.97 -7.65
C LYS A 131 37.20 16.78 -8.76
N GLN A 132 36.85 17.18 -9.99
CA GLN A 132 37.79 17.11 -11.11
C GLN A 132 38.96 18.00 -10.73
N GLU A 133 40.03 17.40 -10.22
CA GLU A 133 41.34 18.03 -10.11
C GLU A 133 41.71 18.44 -11.53
N SER A 134 41.56 19.74 -11.76
CA SER A 134 42.03 20.41 -12.95
C SER A 134 43.55 20.33 -12.88
N VAL A 135 44.11 19.33 -13.54
CA VAL A 135 45.56 19.18 -13.68
C VAL A 135 46.03 20.37 -14.52
N THR A 136 46.63 21.35 -13.85
CA THR A 136 47.28 22.50 -14.47
C THR A 136 48.44 21.99 -15.33
N ALA A 137 48.43 22.36 -16.62
CA ALA A 137 49.57 22.24 -17.52
C ALA A 137 50.04 23.65 -17.92
#